data_AF-A0A5C7IHQ9-F1
#
_entry.id   AF-A0A5C7IHQ9-F1
#
_cell.length_a   1.000
_cell.length_b   1.000
_cell.length_c   1.000
_cell.angle_alpha   90.00
_cell.angle_beta   90.00
_cell.angle_gamma   90.00
#
_symmetry.space_group_name_H-M   'P 1'
#
loop_
_entity.id
_entity.type
_entity.pdbx_description
1 polymer ?
#
loop_
_entity_poly.entity_id
_entity_poly.type
_entity_poly.pdbx_seq_one_letter_code
_entity_poly.pdbx_strand_id
1 'polypeptide(L)'
;MFVIWVCYGFWPKENKRLNKGLVKGFLKNAKVMLKEGKGEIHVSHKEGDPYDKWELVNKAEKIGLIIHQVVPFCKQDYPGYHNKRAQGNNSDAPFPLGDCSTYKFKKLAQNGH
;
A
#
# COMPACT_ATOMS: atom_id res chain seq x y z
N MET A 1 -8.28 -11.19 3.00
CA MET A 1 -7.95 -9.77 2.80
C MET A 1 -6.56 -9.55 3.37
N PHE A 2 -5.60 -9.11 2.57
CA PHE A 2 -4.30 -8.67 3.08
C PHE A 2 -4.30 -7.14 3.08
N VAL A 3 -4.04 -6.53 4.25
CA VAL A 3 -3.94 -5.08 4.40
C VAL A 3 -2.50 -4.75 4.74
N ILE A 4 -1.81 -4.00 3.87
CA ILE A 4 -0.56 -3.35 4.24
C ILE A 4 -0.79 -1.84 4.30
N TRP A 5 -0.38 -1.26 5.42
CA TRP A 5 -0.48 0.16 5.67
C TRP A 5 0.87 0.82 5.40
N VAL A 6 0.94 1.60 4.33
CA VAL A 6 2.17 2.20 3.84
C VAL A 6 2.18 3.66 4.26
N CYS A 7 2.52 3.91 5.53
CA CYS A 7 2.61 5.26 6.08
C CYS A 7 4.06 5.64 6.35
N TYR A 8 4.66 6.42 5.45
CA TYR A 8 6.03 6.91 5.63
C TYR A 8 6.01 8.38 6.04
N GLY A 9 6.26 8.65 7.32
CA GLY A 9 6.59 10.01 7.78
C GLY A 9 7.97 10.41 7.25
N PHE A 10 8.04 11.55 6.57
CA PHE A 10 9.25 12.31 6.15
C PHE A 10 10.62 11.61 6.33
N TRP A 11 11.25 11.16 5.24
CA TRP A 11 12.49 10.37 5.26
C TRP A 11 13.58 10.87 4.28
N PRO A 12 14.88 10.77 4.65
CA PRO A 12 16.01 10.93 3.71
C PRO A 12 15.96 9.89 2.56
N LYS A 13 16.56 10.26 1.41
CA LYS A 13 16.44 9.57 0.09
C LYS A 13 16.71 8.06 0.11
N GLU A 14 17.54 7.57 1.04
CA GLU A 14 18.01 6.18 1.13
C GLU A 14 16.89 5.15 1.36
N ASN A 15 15.88 5.49 2.15
CA ASN A 15 14.82 4.53 2.51
C ASN A 15 13.69 4.40 1.49
N LYS A 16 13.64 5.27 0.49
CA LYS A 16 12.64 5.19 -0.59
C LYS A 16 12.78 3.90 -1.39
N ARG A 17 14.02 3.40 -1.59
CA ARG A 17 14.27 2.17 -2.36
C ARG A 17 13.85 0.92 -1.59
N LEU A 18 14.20 0.83 -0.31
CA LEU A 18 13.86 -0.31 0.55
C LEU A 18 12.35 -0.47 0.67
N ASN A 19 11.65 0.62 0.89
CA ASN A 19 10.19 0.60 1.00
C ASN A 19 9.49 0.21 -0.30
N LYS A 20 9.95 0.71 -1.46
CA LYS A 20 9.46 0.24 -2.77
C LYS A 20 9.69 -1.27 -2.96
N GLY A 21 10.82 -1.78 -2.46
CA GLY A 21 11.12 -3.21 -2.44
C GLY A 21 10.16 -4.00 -1.54
N LEU A 22 9.90 -3.50 -0.33
CA LEU A 22 8.98 -4.10 0.63
C LEU A 22 7.57 -4.22 0.06
N VAL A 23 7.02 -3.13 -0.50
CA VAL A 23 5.68 -3.14 -1.12
C VAL A 23 5.63 -4.13 -2.28
N LYS A 24 6.66 -4.16 -3.14
CA LYS A 24 6.75 -5.12 -4.24
C LYS A 24 6.78 -6.57 -3.73
N GLY A 25 7.57 -6.86 -2.70
CA GLY A 25 7.66 -8.19 -2.08
C GLY A 25 6.34 -8.63 -1.45
N PHE A 26 5.70 -7.72 -0.72
CA PHE A 26 4.36 -7.93 -0.16
C PHE A 26 3.34 -8.26 -1.25
N LEU A 27 3.25 -7.46 -2.32
CA LEU A 27 2.31 -7.69 -3.42
C LEU A 27 2.52 -9.05 -4.09
N LYS A 28 3.78 -9.45 -4.31
CA LYS A 28 4.13 -10.77 -4.85
C LYS A 28 3.66 -11.91 -3.95
N ASN A 29 3.96 -11.85 -2.66
CA ASN A 29 3.58 -12.89 -1.71
C ASN A 29 2.07 -12.95 -1.54
N ALA A 30 1.42 -11.80 -1.36
CA ALA A 30 -0.02 -11.71 -1.22
C ALA A 30 -0.75 -12.28 -2.45
N LYS A 31 -0.25 -12.00 -3.67
CA LYS A 31 -0.79 -12.56 -4.92
C LYS A 31 -0.84 -14.09 -4.88
N VAL A 32 0.24 -14.76 -4.43
CA VAL A 32 0.28 -16.23 -4.36
C VAL A 32 -0.78 -16.76 -3.38
N MET A 33 -1.02 -16.03 -2.29
CA MET A 33 -1.98 -16.41 -1.25
C MET A 33 -3.45 -16.07 -1.57
N LEU A 34 -3.73 -15.29 -2.63
CA LEU A 34 -5.11 -14.93 -2.99
C LEU A 34 -5.88 -16.15 -3.52
N LYS A 35 -7.04 -16.41 -2.93
CA LYS A 35 -8.05 -17.33 -3.49
C LYS A 35 -8.57 -16.77 -4.81
N GLU A 36 -8.64 -17.63 -5.83
CA GLU A 36 -9.14 -17.25 -7.15
C GLU A 36 -10.58 -16.73 -7.08
N GLY A 37 -10.89 -15.66 -7.83
CA GLY A 37 -12.23 -15.08 -7.92
C GLY A 37 -12.77 -14.35 -6.67
N LYS A 38 -12.15 -14.48 -5.49
CA LYS A 38 -12.67 -13.88 -4.23
C LYS A 38 -11.63 -13.09 -3.43
N GLY A 39 -10.34 -13.26 -3.71
CA GLY A 39 -9.27 -12.63 -2.96
C GLY A 39 -8.97 -11.19 -3.40
N GLU A 40 -8.76 -10.30 -2.42
CA GLU A 40 -8.33 -8.92 -2.63
C GLU A 40 -7.10 -8.57 -1.78
N ILE A 41 -6.24 -7.72 -2.34
CA ILE A 41 -5.13 -7.06 -1.65
C ILE A 41 -5.49 -5.59 -1.51
N HIS A 42 -5.49 -5.07 -0.29
CA HIS A 42 -5.77 -3.67 -0.02
C HIS A 42 -4.48 -2.99 0.45
N VAL A 43 -4.11 -1.91 -0.23
CA VAL A 43 -2.94 -1.11 0.10
C VAL A 43 -3.39 0.31 0.34
N SER A 44 -3.28 0.79 1.58
CA SER A 44 -3.51 2.21 1.88
C SER A 44 -2.21 2.97 1.73
N HIS A 45 -2.23 4.01 0.91
CA HIS A 45 -1.07 4.79 0.51
C HIS A 45 -1.39 6.28 0.60
N LYS A 46 -0.38 7.08 0.97
CA LYS A 46 -0.51 8.53 1.05
C LYS A 46 -0.49 9.14 -0.36
N GLU A 47 -1.34 10.13 -0.58
CA GLU A 47 -1.43 10.88 -1.83
C GLU A 47 -0.51 12.10 -1.81
N GLY A 48 -0.16 12.60 -2.99
CA GLY A 48 0.63 13.81 -3.19
C GLY A 48 2.13 13.56 -3.28
N ASP A 49 2.88 14.60 -3.65
CA ASP A 49 4.34 14.55 -3.69
C ASP A 49 4.93 14.32 -2.28
N PRO A 50 5.94 13.45 -2.10
CA PRO A 50 6.65 12.65 -3.12
C PRO A 50 6.14 11.21 -3.27
N TYR A 51 4.97 10.91 -2.74
CA TYR A 51 4.38 9.57 -2.62
C TYR A 51 3.78 9.08 -3.93
N ASP A 52 3.22 9.96 -4.76
CA ASP A 52 2.66 9.59 -6.08
C ASP A 52 3.73 9.05 -7.02
N LYS A 53 4.97 9.54 -6.88
CA LYS A 53 6.18 9.07 -7.60
C LYS A 53 6.58 7.62 -7.24
N TRP A 54 5.77 6.91 -6.48
CA TRP A 54 5.94 5.49 -6.22
C TRP A 54 5.26 4.63 -7.26
N GLU A 55 4.30 5.17 -8.02
CA GLU A 55 3.61 4.47 -9.10
C GLU A 55 3.09 3.08 -8.64
N LEU A 56 2.37 3.06 -7.52
CA LEU A 56 1.91 1.83 -6.87
C LEU A 56 1.12 0.94 -7.84
N VAL A 57 0.21 1.53 -8.60
CA VAL A 57 -0.63 0.83 -9.59
C VAL A 57 0.23 0.18 -10.68
N ASN A 58 1.11 0.94 -11.33
CA ASN A 58 2.03 0.44 -12.36
C ASN A 58 2.90 -0.72 -11.85
N LYS A 59 3.26 -0.73 -10.56
CA LYS A 59 4.02 -1.82 -9.95
C LYS A 59 3.16 -3.06 -9.72
N ALA A 60 1.92 -2.91 -9.27
CA ALA A 60 0.99 -4.01 -9.08
C ALA A 60 0.65 -4.69 -10.42
N GLU A 61 0.42 -3.90 -11.47
CA GLU A 61 0.15 -4.38 -12.83
C GLU A 61 1.29 -5.22 -13.39
N LYS A 62 2.55 -4.78 -13.22
CA LYS A 62 3.75 -5.56 -13.58
C LYS A 62 3.87 -6.88 -12.82
N ILE A 63 3.14 -7.06 -11.72
CA ILE A 63 3.08 -8.31 -10.93
C ILE A 63 1.85 -9.15 -11.35
N GLY A 64 1.03 -8.70 -12.31
CA GLY A 64 -0.19 -9.38 -12.76
C GLY A 64 -1.35 -9.22 -11.78
N LEU A 65 -1.41 -8.06 -11.11
CA LEU A 65 -2.56 -7.62 -10.31
C LEU A 65 -3.25 -6.49 -11.05
N ILE A 66 -4.58 -6.45 -11.02
CA ILE A 66 -5.38 -5.35 -11.56
C ILE A 66 -6.00 -4.57 -10.41
N ILE A 67 -6.05 -3.26 -10.56
CA ILE A 67 -6.84 -2.42 -9.67
C ILE A 67 -8.31 -2.52 -10.06
N HIS A 68 -9.20 -2.68 -9.08
CA HIS A 68 -10.65 -2.65 -9.34
C HIS A 68 -11.38 -1.58 -8.53
N GLN A 69 -10.74 -1.01 -7.49
CA GLN A 69 -11.33 0.07 -6.71
C GLN A 69 -10.23 0.91 -6.05
N VAL A 70 -10.45 2.22 -5.98
CA VAL A 70 -9.75 3.15 -5.09
C VAL A 70 -10.81 3.81 -4.22
N VAL A 71 -10.60 3.83 -2.91
CA VAL A 71 -11.50 4.51 -1.97
C VAL A 71 -10.68 5.45 -1.07
N PRO A 72 -11.24 6.58 -0.61
CA PRO A 72 -10.60 7.39 0.41
C PRO A 72 -10.28 6.54 1.64
N PHE A 73 -9.12 6.78 2.25
CA PHE A 73 -8.84 6.21 3.55
C PHE A 73 -9.43 7.08 4.66
N CYS A 74 -10.31 6.49 5.46
CA CYS A 74 -10.82 7.10 6.69
C CYS A 74 -10.19 6.40 7.89
N LYS A 75 -9.47 7.16 8.72
CA LYS A 75 -8.85 6.66 9.96
C LYS A 75 -9.89 6.05 10.90
N GLN A 76 -11.09 6.61 10.91
CA GLN A 76 -12.21 6.23 11.77
C GLN A 76 -12.70 4.80 11.50
N ASP A 77 -12.49 4.28 10.29
CA ASP A 77 -12.86 2.90 9.92
C ASP A 77 -11.97 1.85 10.61
N TYR A 78 -10.88 2.28 11.27
CA TYR A 78 -9.90 1.41 11.92
C TYR A 78 -9.71 1.81 13.40
N PRO A 79 -10.66 1.46 14.29
CA PRO A 79 -10.53 1.70 15.73
C PRO A 79 -9.21 1.15 16.27
N GLY A 80 -8.50 1.94 17.08
CA GLY A 80 -7.20 1.58 17.64
C GLY A 80 -5.99 1.89 16.74
N TYR A 81 -6.21 2.26 15.47
CA TYR A 81 -5.13 2.68 14.60
C TYR A 81 -4.58 4.06 14.98
N HIS A 82 -3.27 4.11 15.27
CA HIS A 82 -2.51 5.32 15.54
C HIS A 82 -1.29 5.37 14.63
N ASN A 83 -1.24 6.35 13.74
CA ASN A 83 -0.10 6.54 12.85
C ASN A 83 1.09 7.09 13.64
N LYS A 84 2.26 6.49 13.41
CA LYS A 84 3.48 6.82 14.14
C LYS A 84 4.69 6.84 13.23
N ARG A 85 5.69 7.65 13.57
CA ARG A 85 6.94 7.76 12.81
C ARG A 85 7.78 6.50 13.03
N ALA A 86 8.29 5.94 11.93
CA ALA A 86 9.02 4.68 11.96
C ALA A 86 10.43 4.79 12.59
N GLN A 87 11.12 5.92 12.43
CA GLN A 87 12.51 6.10 12.89
C GLN A 87 12.85 7.59 13.07
N GLY A 88 13.98 7.86 13.71
CA GLY A 88 14.55 9.19 13.97
C GLY A 88 14.28 9.64 15.40
N ASN A 89 14.70 10.87 15.75
CA ASN A 89 14.57 11.40 17.11
C ASN A 89 13.12 11.53 17.59
N ASN A 90 12.17 11.55 16.66
CA ASN A 90 10.73 11.57 16.94
C ASN A 90 10.07 10.23 16.57
N SER A 91 10.77 9.09 16.70
CA SER A 91 10.16 7.78 16.53
C SER A 91 8.95 7.62 17.45
N ASP A 92 7.96 6.83 17.02
CA ASP A 92 6.69 6.60 17.70
C ASP A 92 5.78 7.82 17.87
N ALA A 93 6.27 9.05 17.67
CA ALA A 93 5.44 10.25 17.68
C ALA A 93 4.46 10.25 16.49
N PRO A 94 3.25 10.83 16.66
CA PRO A 94 2.30 10.96 15.58
C PRO A 94 2.77 11.96 14.51
N PHE A 95 2.09 11.95 13.37
CA PHE A 95 2.30 12.92 12.30
C PHE A 95 0.98 13.25 11.58
N PRO A 96 0.89 14.37 10.85
CA PRO A 96 -0.27 14.65 10.00
C PRO A 96 -0.37 13.60 8.88
N LEU A 97 -1.44 12.80 8.88
CA LEU A 97 -1.69 11.79 7.84
C LEU A 97 -1.79 12.45 6.46
N GLY A 98 -2.56 13.54 6.34
CA GLY A 98 -2.91 14.12 5.05
C GLY A 98 -3.85 13.19 4.27
N ASP A 99 -3.98 13.45 2.97
CA ASP A 99 -4.82 12.64 2.08
C ASP A 99 -4.18 11.28 1.83
N CYS A 100 -4.98 10.23 1.98
CA CYS A 100 -4.60 8.85 1.75
C CYS A 100 -5.74 8.13 1.02
N SER A 101 -5.40 7.21 0.12
CA SER A 101 -6.37 6.32 -0.52
C SER A 101 -6.04 4.86 -0.28
N THR A 102 -7.06 4.01 -0.29
CA THR A 102 -6.91 2.55 -0.27
C THR A 102 -7.15 2.00 -1.66
N TYR A 103 -6.09 1.42 -2.22
CA TYR A 103 -6.05 0.77 -3.52
C TYR A 103 -6.37 -0.71 -3.35
N LYS A 104 -7.41 -1.20 -4.03
CA LYS A 104 -7.84 -2.59 -3.96
C LYS A 104 -7.50 -3.32 -5.25
N PHE A 105 -6.71 -4.37 -5.12
CA PHE A 105 -6.19 -5.17 -6.21
C PHE A 105 -6.75 -6.58 -6.19
N LYS A 106 -6.95 -7.15 -7.38
CA LYS A 106 -7.30 -8.55 -7.64
C LYS A 106 -6.27 -9.19 -8.57
N LYS A 107 -6.24 -10.52 -8.62
CA LYS A 107 -5.50 -11.21 -9.69
C LYS A 107 -6.09 -10.84 -11.05
N LEU A 108 -5.23 -10.63 -12.03
CA LEU A 108 -5.67 -10.64 -13.42
C LEU A 108 -6.23 -12.04 -13.73
N ALA A 109 -7.49 -12.11 -14.16
CA ALA A 109 -8.09 -13.37 -14.57
C ALA A 109 -7.25 -13.97 -15.70
N GLN A 110 -6.77 -15.20 -15.50
CA GLN A 110 -6.22 -15.99 -16.60
C GLN A 110 -7.45 -16.53 -17.34
N ASN A 111 -7.79 -15.94 -18.48
CA ASN A 111 -8.78 -16.54 -19.36
C ASN A 111 -8.20 -17.90 -19.77
N GLY A 112 -8.76 -18.98 -19.25
CA GLY A 112 -8.37 -20.33 -19.61
C GLY A 112 -8.59 -20.54 -21.10
N HIS A 113 -7.53 -20.91 -21.81
CA HIS A 113 -7.64 -21.62 -23.08
C HIS A 113 -7.98 -23.08 -22.80
#